data_AF-A0A8H2X2V8-F1
#
_entry.id   AF-A0A8H2X2V8-F1
#
_cell.length_a   1.000
_cell.length_b   1.000
_cell.length_c   1.000
_cell.angle_alpha   90.00
_cell.angle_beta   90.00
_cell.angle_gamma   90.00
#
_symmetry.space_group_name_H-M   'P 1'
#
loop_
_entity.id
_entity.type
_entity.pdbx_description
1 polymer ?
#
loop_
_entity_poly.entity_id
_entity_poly.type
_entity_poly.pdbx_seq_one_letter_code
_entity_poly.pdbx_strand_id
1 'polypeptide(L)'
;MVSWSLLTTLALAGLSNANPTRRADCSALHLVFAAGTGEEGLGLVGAPFSEALAAAIPGTTTYALPHNTSVEYDATLFAAANSAQQYFADQVAACPDQKFVFGGYSKGACFR
;
A
#
# COMPACT_ATOMS: atom_id res chain seq x y z
N MET A 1 -50.02 -25.54 -42.97
CA MET A 1 -49.96 -25.61 -41.49
C MET A 1 -48.89 -26.61 -41.09
N VAL A 2 -47.66 -26.15 -40.84
CA VAL A 2 -46.53 -26.87 -40.20
C VAL A 2 -45.65 -25.76 -39.58
N SER A 3 -45.79 -25.49 -38.28
CA SER A 3 -45.02 -25.99 -37.13
C SER A 3 -43.72 -25.20 -36.86
N TRP A 4 -43.63 -24.65 -35.63
CA TRP A 4 -42.57 -23.81 -35.04
C TRP A 4 -41.19 -24.46 -35.02
N SER A 5 -40.13 -23.63 -34.97
CA SER A 5 -38.99 -23.82 -34.06
C SER A 5 -38.19 -22.51 -33.92
N LEU A 6 -38.14 -21.98 -32.68
CA LEU A 6 -37.19 -20.94 -32.27
C LEU A 6 -35.78 -21.55 -32.21
N LEU A 7 -34.79 -20.88 -32.80
CA LEU A 7 -33.39 -21.23 -32.66
C LEU A 7 -32.69 -20.22 -31.73
N THR A 8 -32.54 -20.65 -30.49
CA THR A 8 -31.64 -20.13 -29.46
C THR A 8 -30.19 -20.29 -29.91
N THR A 9 -29.37 -19.24 -29.83
CA THR A 9 -27.91 -19.36 -29.98
C THR A 9 -27.19 -18.81 -28.75
N LEU A 10 -26.24 -19.62 -28.29
CA LEU A 10 -25.52 -19.58 -27.01
C LEU A 10 -24.71 -18.29 -26.80
N ALA A 11 -24.78 -17.75 -25.57
CA ALA A 11 -23.79 -16.80 -25.07
C ALA A 11 -22.50 -17.57 -24.72
N LEU A 12 -21.38 -17.21 -25.38
CA LEU A 12 -20.05 -17.65 -24.96
C LEU A 12 -19.69 -16.93 -23.65
N ALA A 13 -19.65 -17.70 -22.57
CA ALA A 13 -19.12 -17.25 -21.28
C ALA A 13 -17.64 -16.86 -21.43
N GLY A 14 -17.30 -15.65 -20.99
CA GLY A 14 -15.94 -15.14 -21.00
C GLY A 14 -15.03 -15.93 -20.09
N LEU A 15 -13.99 -16.52 -20.66
CA LEU A 15 -12.81 -16.95 -19.92
C LEU A 15 -11.95 -15.69 -19.69
N SER A 16 -12.16 -15.02 -18.55
CA SER A 16 -11.19 -14.04 -18.08
C SER A 16 -9.96 -14.79 -17.60
N ASN A 17 -8.91 -14.81 -18.42
CA ASN A 17 -7.58 -15.18 -17.98
C ASN A 17 -7.12 -14.13 -16.95
N ALA A 18 -7.30 -14.43 -15.67
CA ALA A 18 -6.65 -13.69 -14.60
C ALA A 18 -5.13 -13.86 -14.77
N ASN A 19 -4.51 -12.86 -15.39
CA ASN A 19 -3.06 -12.75 -15.43
C ASN A 19 -2.60 -12.59 -13.97
N PRO A 20 -1.60 -13.34 -13.47
CA PRO A 20 -1.03 -13.08 -12.18
C PRO A 20 -0.29 -11.74 -12.30
N THR A 21 -0.99 -10.64 -12.04
CA THR A 21 -0.36 -9.39 -11.70
C THR A 21 0.61 -9.70 -10.58
N ARG A 22 1.86 -9.25 -10.72
CA ARG A 22 2.87 -9.30 -9.65
C ARG A 22 2.15 -8.83 -8.39
N ARG A 23 1.80 -9.76 -7.49
CA ARG A 23 0.87 -9.49 -6.39
C ARG A 23 1.54 -8.39 -5.60
N ALA A 24 1.02 -7.17 -5.65
CA ALA A 24 1.26 -6.26 -4.54
C ALA A 24 0.93 -7.11 -3.31
N ASP A 25 1.85 -7.24 -2.35
CA ASP A 25 1.62 -8.08 -1.18
C ASP A 25 0.54 -7.43 -0.32
N CYS A 26 -0.71 -7.58 -0.78
CA CYS A 26 -1.90 -7.05 -0.18
C CYS A 26 -2.11 -7.85 1.11
N SER A 27 -1.74 -7.24 2.21
CA SER A 27 -2.05 -7.67 3.56
C SER A 27 -3.39 -7.07 4.00
N ALA A 28 -4.01 -7.67 5.01
CA ALA A 28 -5.17 -7.05 5.66
C ALA A 28 -4.80 -5.71 6.31
N LEU A 29 -3.60 -5.63 6.90
CA LEU A 29 -3.04 -4.41 7.49
C LEU A 29 -1.64 -4.13 6.94
N HIS A 30 -1.40 -2.90 6.50
CA HIS A 30 -0.13 -2.44 5.96
C HIS A 30 0.37 -1.23 6.72
N LEU A 31 1.50 -1.40 7.39
CA LEU A 31 2.19 -0.31 8.07
C LEU A 31 3.11 0.41 7.09
N VAL A 32 2.89 1.70 6.88
CA VAL A 32 3.84 2.60 6.22
C VAL A 32 4.48 3.44 7.31
N PHE A 33 5.82 3.36 7.44
CA PHE A 33 6.53 4.06 8.50
C PHE A 33 7.60 5.00 7.93
N ALA A 34 7.59 6.26 8.37
CA ALA A 34 8.59 7.26 8.04
C ALA A 34 9.59 7.47 9.20
N ALA A 35 10.85 7.12 8.97
CA ALA A 35 11.93 7.32 9.93
C ALA A 35 12.24 8.81 10.19
N GLY A 36 12.98 9.08 11.26
CA GLY A 36 13.39 10.41 11.66
C GLY A 36 14.65 10.92 10.96
N THR A 37 15.14 12.07 11.45
CA THR A 37 16.33 12.73 10.89
C THR A 37 17.57 11.84 11.01
N GLY A 38 18.28 11.63 9.91
CA GLY A 38 19.50 10.84 9.85
C GLY A 38 19.28 9.33 9.93
N GLU A 39 18.04 8.86 10.00
CA GLU A 39 17.72 7.44 10.07
C GLU A 39 17.53 6.83 8.68
N GLU A 40 17.77 5.52 8.57
CA GLU A 40 17.53 4.72 7.38
C GLU A 40 16.51 3.62 7.67
N GLY A 41 15.82 3.14 6.63
CA GLY A 41 14.81 2.10 6.76
C GLY A 41 13.70 2.50 7.74
N LEU A 42 13.43 1.65 8.73
CA LEU A 42 12.41 1.92 9.76
C LEU A 42 12.93 2.79 10.92
N GLY A 43 14.23 3.07 10.99
CA GLY A 43 14.84 3.78 12.12
C GLY A 43 14.72 3.04 13.44
N LEU A 44 15.09 3.73 14.52
CA LEU A 44 15.12 3.18 15.88
C LEU A 44 13.74 2.87 16.44
N VAL A 45 12.72 3.64 16.03
CA VAL A 45 11.34 3.51 16.55
C VAL A 45 10.49 2.61 15.66
N GLY A 46 10.66 2.67 14.34
CA GLY A 46 9.79 1.94 13.42
C GLY A 46 10.01 0.42 13.43
N ALA A 47 11.26 -0.04 13.64
CA ALA A 47 11.56 -1.47 13.69
C ALA A 47 10.83 -2.19 14.85
N PRO A 48 11.01 -1.77 16.13
CA PRO A 48 10.27 -2.41 17.23
C PRO A 48 8.76 -2.19 17.14
N PHE A 49 8.30 -1.07 16.56
CA PHE A 49 6.87 -0.85 16.34
C PHE A 49 6.29 -1.82 15.30
N SER A 50 7.00 -2.07 14.19
CA SER A 50 6.62 -3.03 13.17
C SER A 50 6.53 -4.45 13.75
N GLU A 51 7.52 -4.87 14.52
CA GLU A 51 7.52 -6.17 15.19
C GLU A 51 6.35 -6.31 16.17
N ALA A 52 6.11 -5.31 17.02
CA ALA A 52 5.00 -5.31 17.97
C ALA A 52 3.65 -5.34 17.26
N LEU A 53 3.48 -4.58 16.17
CA LEU A 53 2.25 -4.55 15.40
C LEU A 53 2.00 -5.88 14.68
N ALA A 54 3.02 -6.50 14.10
CA ALA A 54 2.92 -7.82 13.48
C ALA A 54 2.61 -8.92 14.50
N ALA A 55 3.10 -8.80 15.73
CA ALA A 55 2.76 -9.72 16.82
C ALA A 55 1.29 -9.55 17.28
N ALA A 56 0.81 -8.32 17.36
CA ALA A 56 -0.58 -8.02 17.74
C ALA A 56 -1.59 -8.37 16.64
N ILE A 57 -1.19 -8.18 15.37
CA ILE A 57 -2.02 -8.38 14.19
C ILE A 57 -1.22 -9.23 13.19
N PRO A 58 -1.33 -10.58 13.28
CA PRO A 58 -0.61 -11.49 12.40
C PRO A 58 -0.93 -11.22 10.93
N GLY A 59 0.11 -11.26 10.09
CA GLY A 59 -0.01 -10.98 8.65
C GLY A 59 0.08 -9.50 8.28
N THR A 60 0.33 -8.61 9.26
CA THR A 60 0.70 -7.22 8.97
C THR A 60 2.00 -7.18 8.16
N THR A 61 2.00 -6.46 7.04
CA THR A 61 3.21 -6.15 6.28
C THR A 61 3.66 -4.72 6.58
N THR A 62 4.95 -4.45 6.41
CA THR A 62 5.52 -3.13 6.70
C THR A 62 6.31 -2.61 5.51
N TYR A 63 6.20 -1.31 5.27
CA TYR A 63 6.95 -0.55 4.28
C TYR A 63 7.64 0.63 4.95
N ALA A 64 8.98 0.67 4.87
CA ALA A 64 9.77 1.83 5.24
C ALA A 64 9.67 2.87 4.14
N LEU A 65 9.02 4.00 4.40
CA LEU A 65 8.78 5.04 3.41
C LEU A 65 10.09 5.75 3.04
N PRO A 66 10.60 5.60 1.81
CA PRO A 66 11.78 6.29 1.35
C PRO A 66 11.49 7.79 1.27
N HIS A 67 12.26 8.59 2.00
CA HIS A 67 12.18 10.05 1.96
C HIS A 67 13.52 10.64 2.37
N ASN A 68 13.69 11.95 2.19
CA ASN A 68 14.91 12.64 2.58
C ASN A 68 14.94 12.85 4.11
N THR A 69 15.79 12.08 4.79
CA THR A 69 15.98 12.14 6.25
C THR A 69 17.06 13.15 6.67
N SER A 70 17.59 13.99 5.78
CA SER A 70 18.57 15.03 6.16
C SER A 70 17.97 16.09 7.10
N VAL A 71 18.84 16.94 7.65
CA VAL A 71 18.48 18.02 8.60
C VAL A 71 17.77 19.23 7.98
N GLU A 72 17.71 19.34 6.66
CA GLU A 72 16.92 20.38 5.97
C GLU A 72 15.43 20.05 6.14
N TYR A 73 14.53 20.99 6.47
CA TYR A 73 13.11 20.66 6.72
C TYR A 73 12.12 21.44 5.83
N ASP A 74 12.57 22.48 5.12
CA ASP A 74 11.65 23.37 4.42
C ASP A 74 11.11 22.69 3.16
N ALA A 75 11.98 22.24 2.26
CA ALA A 75 11.55 21.59 1.01
C ALA A 75 11.28 20.09 1.18
N THR A 76 12.07 19.42 2.02
CA THR A 76 12.02 17.95 2.13
C THR A 76 10.75 17.42 2.77
N LEU A 77 10.10 18.18 3.66
CA LEU A 77 8.83 17.75 4.27
C LEU A 77 7.67 17.75 3.26
N PHE A 78 7.59 18.75 2.37
CA PHE A 78 6.59 18.77 1.29
C PHE A 78 6.85 17.67 0.27
N ALA A 79 8.13 17.46 -0.10
CA ALA A 79 8.49 16.37 -0.99
C ALA A 79 8.10 15.00 -0.40
N ALA A 80 8.35 14.80 0.89
CA ALA A 80 7.99 13.57 1.59
C ALA A 80 6.47 13.36 1.68
N ALA A 81 5.69 14.42 1.91
CA ALA A 81 4.22 14.36 1.88
C ALA A 81 3.71 13.92 0.50
N ASN A 82 4.23 14.52 -0.57
CA ASN A 82 3.88 14.16 -1.95
C ASN A 82 4.24 12.70 -2.24
N SER A 83 5.43 12.24 -1.85
CA SER A 83 5.84 10.83 -2.02
C SER A 83 4.94 9.86 -1.24
N ALA A 84 4.55 10.21 -0.01
CA ALA A 84 3.62 9.40 0.78
C ALA A 84 2.24 9.31 0.10
N GLN A 85 1.72 10.45 -0.39
CA GLN A 85 0.43 10.50 -1.10
C GLN A 85 0.44 9.64 -2.37
N GLN A 86 1.49 9.75 -3.19
CA GLN A 86 1.64 8.92 -4.38
C GLN A 86 1.70 7.43 -4.02
N TYR A 87 2.51 7.08 -3.01
CA TYR A 87 2.59 5.69 -2.55
C TYR A 87 1.24 5.14 -2.10
N PHE A 88 0.48 5.88 -1.30
CA PHE A 88 -0.85 5.45 -0.89
C PHE A 88 -1.84 5.35 -2.05
N ALA A 89 -1.81 6.28 -3.00
CA ALA A 89 -2.68 6.23 -4.17
C ALA A 89 -2.42 4.97 -5.02
N ASP A 90 -1.15 4.68 -5.29
CA ASP A 90 -0.74 3.49 -6.04
C ASP A 90 -1.11 2.21 -5.28
N GLN A 91 -0.88 2.18 -3.97
CA GLN A 91 -1.12 1.00 -3.15
C GLN A 91 -2.61 0.72 -2.96
N VAL A 92 -3.46 1.75 -2.85
CA VAL A 92 -4.93 1.59 -2.82
C VAL A 92 -5.45 1.11 -4.18
N ALA A 93 -4.89 1.60 -5.29
CA ALA A 93 -5.26 1.13 -6.62
C ALA A 93 -4.90 -0.35 -6.82
N ALA A 94 -3.78 -0.80 -6.25
CA ALA A 94 -3.35 -2.20 -6.30
C ALA A 94 -4.10 -3.10 -5.29
N CYS A 95 -4.44 -2.58 -4.11
CA CYS A 95 -5.01 -3.31 -2.98
C CYS A 95 -6.19 -2.55 -2.35
N PRO A 96 -7.39 -2.52 -2.99
CA PRO A 96 -8.50 -1.67 -2.56
C PRO A 96 -9.08 -2.00 -1.18
N ASP A 97 -8.93 -3.24 -0.71
CA ASP A 97 -9.42 -3.69 0.60
C ASP A 97 -8.39 -3.57 1.73
N GLN A 98 -7.12 -3.25 1.40
CA GLN A 98 -6.03 -3.16 2.37
C GLN A 98 -6.27 -2.00 3.35
N LYS A 99 -6.08 -2.27 4.65
CA LYS A 99 -6.09 -1.22 5.67
C LYS A 99 -4.67 -0.72 5.90
N PHE A 100 -4.55 0.58 6.16
CA PHE A 100 -3.27 1.24 6.31
C PHE A 100 -3.10 1.78 7.72
N VAL A 101 -1.88 1.66 8.24
CA VAL A 101 -1.39 2.44 9.38
C VAL A 101 -0.27 3.30 8.84
N PHE A 102 -0.37 4.61 9.02
CA PHE A 102 0.74 5.51 8.76
C PHE A 102 1.37 5.91 10.09
N GLY A 103 2.67 5.63 10.24
CA GLY A 103 3.45 6.00 11.41
C GLY A 103 4.65 6.84 11.01
N GLY A 104 5.11 7.68 11.92
CA GLY A 104 6.32 8.46 11.72
C GLY A 104 6.99 8.80 13.04
N TYR A 105 8.30 8.99 13.01
CA TYR A 105 9.07 9.44 14.18
C TYR A 105 9.82 10.73 13.87
N SER A 106 9.76 11.70 14.79
CA SER A 106 10.43 13.00 14.66
C SER A 106 10.09 13.66 13.31
N LYS A 107 11.05 13.88 12.42
CA LYS A 107 10.85 14.37 11.06
C LYS A 107 9.75 13.64 10.29
N GLY A 108 9.75 12.30 10.37
CA GLY A 108 8.80 11.45 9.66
C GLY A 108 7.36 11.63 10.11
N ALA A 109 7.13 12.26 11.26
CA ALA A 109 5.79 12.63 11.76
C ALA A 109 5.36 14.05 11.37
N CYS A 110 6.22 14.83 10.71
CA CYS A 110 6.03 16.26 10.48
C CYS A 110 5.82 16.64 9.00
N PHE A 111 5.44 15.67 8.15
CA PHE A 111 5.13 15.95 6.75
C PHE A 111 4.07 17.06 6.63
N ARG A 112 4.19 17.88 5.58
CA ARG A 112 3.36 19.08 5.37
C ARG A 112 2.53 19.00 4.10
#